data_AF-A0A7T1I877-F1
#
_entry.id   AF-A0A7T1I877-F1
#
_cell.length_a   1.000
_cell.length_b   1.000
_cell.length_c   1.000
_cell.angle_alpha   90.00
_cell.angle_beta   90.00
_cell.angle_gamma   90.00
#
_symmetry.space_group_name_H-M   'P 1'
#
loop_
_entity.id
_entity.type
_entity.pdbx_description
1 polymer ?
#
loop_
_entity_poly.entity_id
_entity_poly.type
_entity_poly.pdbx_seq_one_letter_code
_entity_poly.pdbx_strand_id
1 'polypeptide(L)'
;MAQVDAVFREAVGNNPTGKRSWQWVMVTAVVTVFIQGLSRSTAAAIELLGNAFGGIVVSDRFSSYNHLPTQQRQLCWAHLIRDLVAIAERPGASAEFGAKLLGLQQQLFGHWHNYKQGKIDWPALQQSCLPIRQTFEATLQRVVELGYQRGERTPWASTVRTCQQHQKVTDGLWTFLENEGIEPVPRQPPWPIGVNQVGR
;
A
#
# COMPACT_ATOMS: atom_id res chain seq x y z
N MET A 1 6.71 14.80 -4.40
CA MET A 1 6.14 13.62 -3.71
C MET A 1 5.99 13.94 -2.23
N ALA A 2 4.86 13.60 -1.63
CA ALA A 2 4.66 13.57 -0.18
C ALA A 2 4.33 12.13 0.23
N GLN A 3 4.88 11.67 1.35
CA GLN A 3 4.46 10.43 1.97
C GLN A 3 3.55 10.78 3.13
N VAL A 4 2.36 10.19 3.17
CA VAL A 4 1.37 10.45 4.21
C VAL A 4 0.95 9.16 4.87
N ASP A 5 0.95 9.17 6.19
CA ASP A 5 0.44 8.08 7.01
C ASP A 5 -0.38 8.62 8.18
N ALA A 6 -1.34 7.81 8.64
CA ALA A 6 -2.19 8.11 9.77
C ALA A 6 -2.06 6.98 10.80
N VAL A 7 -1.23 7.21 11.80
CA VAL A 7 -0.89 6.23 12.82
C VAL A 7 -1.79 6.43 14.03
N PHE A 8 -2.39 5.34 14.49
CA PHE A 8 -3.09 5.33 15.76
C PHE A 8 -2.09 5.51 16.90
N ARG A 9 -2.32 6.49 17.77
CA ARG A 9 -1.56 6.60 19.02
C ARG A 9 -2.50 6.40 20.20
N GLU A 10 -2.25 5.34 20.96
CA GLU A 10 -2.64 5.36 22.37
C GLU A 10 -1.92 6.54 23.01
N ALA A 11 -2.68 7.34 23.75
CA ALA A 11 -2.29 8.70 24.09
C ALA A 11 -0.89 8.78 24.69
N VAL A 12 -0.03 9.61 24.10
CA VAL A 12 1.24 10.02 24.71
C VAL A 12 1.02 11.41 25.29
N GLY A 13 1.30 11.55 26.59
CA GLY A 13 0.99 12.75 27.38
C GLY A 13 -0.12 12.49 28.42
N ASN A 14 -0.17 13.33 29.46
CA ASN A 14 -1.16 13.25 30.53
C ASN A 14 -2.56 13.43 29.92
N ASN A 15 -3.23 12.32 29.62
CA ASN A 15 -4.56 12.24 29.01
C ASN A 15 -5.59 11.86 30.08
N PRO A 16 -6.02 12.82 30.93
CA PRO A 16 -6.91 12.54 32.05
C PRO A 16 -8.28 12.01 31.62
N THR A 17 -8.62 12.07 30.33
CA THR A 17 -9.92 11.65 29.79
C THR A 17 -9.88 10.33 29.00
N GLY A 18 -8.70 9.72 28.81
CA GLY A 18 -8.55 8.46 28.06
C GLY A 18 -8.97 8.53 26.58
N LYS A 19 -9.11 9.73 26.00
CA LYS A 19 -9.57 9.88 24.62
C LYS A 19 -8.49 9.40 23.64
N ARG A 20 -8.89 8.53 22.72
CA ARG A 20 -8.05 8.03 21.62
C ARG A 20 -7.71 9.16 20.66
N SER A 21 -6.48 9.20 20.16
CA SER A 21 -6.04 10.21 19.19
C SER A 21 -5.33 9.56 18.00
N TRP A 22 -5.35 10.28 16.89
CA TRP A 22 -4.63 9.93 15.67
C TRP A 22 -3.48 10.91 15.47
N GLN A 23 -2.32 10.38 15.10
CA GLN A 23 -1.19 11.16 14.66
C GLN A 23 -1.09 11.03 13.15
N TRP A 24 -1.33 12.12 12.46
CA TRP A 24 -1.06 12.25 11.04
C TRP A 24 0.38 12.72 10.84
N VAL A 25 1.05 12.11 9.86
CA VAL A 25 2.41 12.46 9.48
C VAL A 25 2.45 12.64 7.98
N MET A 26 2.95 13.80 7.53
CA MET A 26 3.33 14.03 6.14
C MET A 26 4.83 14.28 6.08
N VAL A 27 5.52 13.54 5.23
CA VAL A 27 6.95 13.69 4.98
C VAL A 27 7.16 14.12 3.53
N THR A 28 7.93 15.18 3.32
CA THR A 28 8.39 15.63 2.01
C THR A 28 9.92 15.68 1.99
N ALA A 29 10.51 16.10 0.87
CA ALA A 29 11.96 16.29 0.78
C ALA A 29 12.49 17.42 1.68
N VAL A 30 11.64 18.37 2.08
CA VAL A 30 12.06 19.62 2.76
C VAL A 30 11.44 19.81 4.14
N VAL A 31 10.26 19.24 4.40
CA VAL A 31 9.55 19.39 5.67
C VAL A 31 8.89 18.07 6.08
N THR A 32 8.78 17.87 7.40
CA THR A 32 7.88 16.89 8.01
C THR A 32 6.82 17.62 8.83
N VAL A 33 5.54 17.33 8.59
CA VAL A 33 4.40 17.91 9.29
C VAL A 33 3.72 16.84 10.14
N PHE A 34 3.39 17.19 11.38
CA PHE A 34 2.64 16.36 12.31
C PHE A 34 1.33 17.05 12.67
N ILE A 35 0.20 16.37 12.51
CA ILE A 35 -1.10 16.84 13.02
C ILE A 35 -1.62 15.80 14.00
N GLN A 36 -1.99 16.23 15.20
CA GLN A 36 -2.70 15.38 16.16
C GLN A 36 -4.17 15.72 16.14
N GLY A 37 -5.01 14.72 15.89
CA GLY A 37 -6.46 14.90 15.81
C GLY A 37 -7.22 13.80 16.54
N LEU A 38 -8.47 14.08 16.92
CA LEU A 38 -9.35 13.06 17.51
C LEU A 38 -10.03 12.18 16.46
N SER A 39 -9.80 12.43 15.17
CA SER A 39 -10.38 11.67 14.07
C SER A 39 -9.36 11.35 12.99
N ARG A 40 -9.59 10.22 12.30
CA ARG A 40 -8.92 9.86 11.05
C ARG A 40 -9.84 10.18 9.86
N SER A 41 -10.23 11.45 9.72
CA SER A 41 -11.21 11.89 8.73
C SER A 41 -10.57 12.38 7.43
N THR A 42 -11.36 12.46 6.35
CA THR A 42 -10.97 13.13 5.09
C THR A 42 -10.58 14.58 5.33
N ALA A 43 -11.29 15.30 6.22
CA ALA A 43 -10.97 16.68 6.56
C ALA A 43 -9.55 16.81 7.15
N ALA A 44 -9.17 15.92 8.06
CA ALA A 44 -7.83 15.91 8.64
C ALA A 44 -6.74 15.62 7.59
N ALA A 45 -7.00 14.73 6.63
CA ALA A 45 -6.09 14.47 5.52
C ALA A 45 -5.91 15.69 4.60
N ILE A 46 -7.01 16.39 4.29
CA ILE A 46 -7.00 17.62 3.48
C ILE A 46 -6.25 18.73 4.21
N GLU A 47 -6.48 18.90 5.52
CA GLU A 47 -5.77 19.88 6.35
C GLU A 47 -4.26 19.64 6.35
N LEU A 48 -3.84 18.38 6.45
CA LEU A 48 -2.43 17.98 6.42
C LEU A 48 -1.76 18.25 5.06
N LEU A 49 -2.43 17.87 3.97
CA LEU A 49 -1.89 18.03 2.61
C LEU A 49 -1.96 19.49 2.13
N GLY A 50 -2.93 20.25 2.64
CA GLY A 50 -3.33 21.53 2.10
C GLY A 50 -4.22 21.38 0.85
N ASN A 51 -5.10 22.36 0.63
CA ASN A 51 -6.10 22.32 -0.45
C ASN A 51 -5.52 22.34 -1.87
N ALA A 52 -4.23 22.64 -2.04
CA ALA A 52 -3.59 22.86 -3.34
C ALA A 52 -2.42 21.90 -3.62
N PHE A 53 -2.30 20.79 -2.89
CA PHE A 53 -1.22 19.85 -3.13
C PHE A 53 -1.40 19.12 -4.47
N GLY A 54 -0.61 19.49 -5.47
CA GLY A 54 -0.65 18.89 -6.81
C GLY A 54 0.36 17.76 -7.04
N GLY A 55 1.07 17.31 -5.99
CA GLY A 55 2.10 16.27 -6.11
C GLY A 55 1.54 14.85 -5.93
N ILE A 56 2.41 13.86 -6.10
CA ILE A 56 2.08 12.45 -5.81
C ILE A 56 2.14 12.19 -4.31
N VAL A 57 1.07 11.61 -3.77
CA VAL A 57 0.90 11.19 -2.38
C VAL A 57 1.13 9.69 -2.25
N VAL A 58 2.19 9.29 -1.54
CA VAL A 58 2.42 7.90 -1.12
C VAL A 58 1.58 7.64 0.12
N SER A 59 0.57 6.76 0.03
CA SER A 59 -0.38 6.52 1.13
C SER A 59 -0.88 5.09 1.16
N ASP A 60 -1.51 4.67 2.25
CA ASP A 60 -2.30 3.42 2.25
C ASP A 60 -3.60 3.57 1.44
N ARG A 61 -4.46 2.55 1.48
CA ARG A 61 -5.77 2.57 0.80
C ARG A 61 -6.89 3.21 1.63
N PHE A 62 -6.57 3.96 2.68
CA PHE A 62 -7.58 4.49 3.57
C PHE A 62 -8.48 5.49 2.84
N SER A 63 -9.78 5.46 3.16
CA SER A 63 -10.81 6.16 2.38
C SER A 63 -10.69 7.69 2.45
N SER A 64 -9.97 8.23 3.44
CA SER A 64 -9.69 9.66 3.51
C SER A 64 -8.94 10.18 2.29
N TYR A 65 -8.18 9.33 1.58
CA TYR A 65 -7.42 9.73 0.40
C TYR A 65 -8.20 9.59 -0.91
N ASN A 66 -9.46 9.12 -0.87
CA ASN A 66 -10.25 8.90 -2.09
C ASN A 66 -10.69 10.21 -2.79
N HIS A 67 -10.49 11.37 -2.15
CA HIS A 67 -10.67 12.67 -2.79
C HIS A 67 -9.54 13.01 -3.77
N LEU A 68 -8.38 12.33 -3.67
CA LEU A 68 -7.27 12.50 -4.59
C LEU A 68 -7.50 11.63 -5.84
N PRO A 69 -7.26 12.16 -7.05
CA PRO A 69 -7.22 11.35 -8.26
C PRO A 69 -6.22 10.20 -8.12
N THR A 70 -6.53 9.02 -8.67
CA THR A 70 -5.66 7.84 -8.57
C THR A 70 -4.26 8.10 -9.14
N GLN A 71 -4.15 8.95 -10.17
CA GLN A 71 -2.87 9.35 -10.78
C GLN A 71 -1.99 10.19 -9.84
N GLN A 72 -2.58 10.82 -8.81
CA GLN A 72 -1.86 11.55 -7.76
C GLN A 72 -1.52 10.65 -6.56
N ARG A 73 -1.77 9.35 -6.64
CA ARG A 73 -1.60 8.43 -5.52
C ARG A 73 -0.62 7.33 -5.88
N GLN A 74 0.45 7.21 -5.11
CA GLN A 74 1.20 5.98 -5.03
C GLN A 74 0.70 5.20 -3.82
N LEU A 75 0.05 4.08 -4.05
CA LEU A 75 -0.34 3.19 -2.97
C LEU A 75 0.90 2.50 -2.39
N CYS A 76 0.99 2.54 -1.08
CA CYS A 76 2.09 1.99 -0.32
C CYS A 76 2.08 0.46 -0.42
N TRP A 77 3.07 -0.08 -1.10
CA TRP A 77 3.23 -1.52 -1.28
C TRP A 77 3.43 -2.27 0.04
N ALA A 78 3.95 -1.63 1.10
CA ALA A 78 4.06 -2.28 2.41
C ALA A 78 2.67 -2.66 2.97
N HIS A 79 1.64 -1.86 2.74
CA HIS A 79 0.27 -2.19 3.15
C HIS A 79 -0.33 -3.28 2.26
N LEU A 80 -0.10 -3.21 0.94
CA LEU A 80 -0.51 -4.26 0.02
C LEU A 80 0.13 -5.62 0.39
N ILE A 81 1.44 -5.65 0.67
CA ILE A 81 2.15 -6.88 1.05
C ILE A 81 1.52 -7.51 2.30
N ARG A 82 1.14 -6.71 3.31
CA ARG A 82 0.43 -7.25 4.49
C ARG A 82 -0.92 -7.87 4.14
N ASP A 83 -1.69 -7.21 3.27
CA ASP A 83 -2.97 -7.76 2.78
C ASP A 83 -2.74 -9.08 2.00
N LEU A 84 -1.68 -9.16 1.19
CA LEU A 84 -1.30 -10.37 0.43
C LEU A 84 -0.81 -11.52 1.32
N VAL A 85 0.00 -11.23 2.34
CA VAL A 85 0.42 -12.21 3.37
C VAL A 85 -0.81 -12.77 4.09
N ALA A 86 -1.71 -11.89 4.55
CA ALA A 86 -2.93 -12.31 5.22
C ALA A 86 -3.87 -13.13 4.31
N ILE A 87 -3.79 -12.98 2.98
CA ILE A 87 -4.47 -13.86 2.02
C ILE A 87 -3.76 -15.21 1.93
N ALA A 88 -2.43 -15.21 1.84
CA ALA A 88 -1.62 -16.42 1.72
C ALA A 88 -1.71 -17.34 2.95
N GLU A 89 -1.98 -16.78 4.13
CA GLU A 89 -2.17 -17.52 5.39
C GLU A 89 -3.55 -18.17 5.52
N ARG A 90 -4.50 -17.88 4.62
CA ARG A 90 -5.85 -18.48 4.63
C ARG A 90 -5.83 -19.84 3.94
N PRO A 91 -6.70 -20.79 4.35
CA PRO A 91 -6.73 -22.11 3.74
C PRO A 91 -7.24 -22.13 2.29
N GLY A 92 -6.92 -23.21 1.57
CA GLY A 92 -7.43 -23.52 0.24
C GLY A 92 -6.92 -22.56 -0.84
N ALA A 93 -7.77 -22.27 -1.83
CA ALA A 93 -7.41 -21.42 -2.97
C ALA A 93 -6.86 -20.04 -2.57
N SER A 94 -7.26 -19.51 -1.39
CA SER A 94 -6.71 -18.24 -0.90
C SER A 94 -5.19 -18.30 -0.72
N ALA A 95 -4.65 -19.39 -0.15
CA ALA A 95 -3.22 -19.58 0.03
C ALA A 95 -2.48 -19.53 -1.31
N GLU A 96 -2.99 -20.25 -2.31
CA GLU A 96 -2.39 -20.35 -3.64
C GLU A 96 -2.35 -18.99 -4.35
N PHE A 97 -3.47 -18.25 -4.33
CA PHE A 97 -3.53 -16.91 -4.92
C PHE A 97 -2.66 -15.90 -4.16
N GLY A 98 -2.67 -15.94 -2.83
CA GLY A 98 -1.82 -15.09 -2.00
C GLY A 98 -0.34 -15.33 -2.26
N ALA A 99 0.09 -16.60 -2.27
CA ALA A 99 1.47 -16.99 -2.58
C ALA A 99 1.89 -16.57 -3.99
N LYS A 100 1.01 -16.72 -4.99
CA LYS A 100 1.28 -16.26 -6.36
C LYS A 100 1.48 -14.74 -6.42
N LEU A 101 0.60 -13.97 -5.79
CA LEU A 101 0.70 -12.51 -5.76
C LEU A 101 1.97 -12.04 -5.03
N LEU A 102 2.35 -12.71 -3.93
CA LEU A 102 3.62 -12.46 -3.24
C LEU A 102 4.84 -12.80 -4.11
N GLY A 103 4.81 -13.90 -4.86
CA GLY A 103 5.89 -14.24 -5.78
C GLY A 103 6.10 -13.19 -6.88
N LEU A 104 5.00 -12.63 -7.42
CA LEU A 104 5.05 -11.52 -8.37
C LEU A 104 5.58 -10.24 -7.72
N GLN A 105 5.15 -9.94 -6.49
CA GLN A 105 5.68 -8.82 -5.72
C GLN A 105 7.18 -8.96 -5.46
N GLN A 106 7.68 -10.15 -5.11
CA GLN A 106 9.11 -10.38 -4.90
C GLN A 106 9.92 -10.12 -6.18
N GLN A 107 9.43 -10.58 -7.34
CA GLN A 107 10.06 -10.30 -8.63
C GLN A 107 10.10 -8.80 -8.93
N LEU A 108 8.96 -8.10 -8.75
CA LEU A 108 8.86 -6.65 -8.92
C LEU A 108 9.91 -5.91 -8.10
N PHE A 109 10.00 -6.23 -6.82
CA PHE A 109 10.97 -5.59 -5.94
C PHE A 109 12.41 -6.02 -6.28
N GLY A 110 12.65 -7.23 -6.79
CA GLY A 110 13.96 -7.60 -7.34
C GLY A 110 14.43 -6.64 -8.44
N HIS A 111 13.56 -6.33 -9.40
CA HIS A 111 13.85 -5.34 -10.44
C HIS A 111 14.02 -3.92 -9.87
N TRP A 112 13.15 -3.51 -8.95
CA TRP A 112 13.26 -2.22 -8.26
C TRP A 112 14.61 -2.04 -7.57
N HIS A 113 15.08 -3.05 -6.82
CA HIS A 113 16.37 -2.98 -6.13
C HIS A 113 17.54 -2.93 -7.11
N ASN A 114 17.47 -3.64 -8.25
CA ASN A 114 18.48 -3.53 -9.29
C ASN A 114 18.55 -2.11 -9.87
N TYR A 115 17.42 -1.45 -10.09
CA TYR A 115 17.37 -0.04 -10.51
C TYR A 115 17.97 0.88 -9.44
N LYS A 116 17.59 0.72 -8.17
CA LYS A 116 18.15 1.53 -7.06
C LYS A 116 19.66 1.36 -6.88
N GLN A 117 20.21 0.21 -7.28
CA GLN A 117 21.66 -0.06 -7.27
C GLN A 117 22.37 0.38 -8.56
N GLY A 118 21.66 0.97 -9.53
CA GLY A 118 22.23 1.39 -10.82
C GLY A 118 22.57 0.24 -11.76
N LYS A 119 22.07 -0.98 -11.50
CA LYS A 119 22.31 -2.16 -12.36
C LYS A 119 21.47 -2.15 -13.64
N ILE A 120 20.31 -1.50 -13.58
CA ILE A 120 19.42 -1.25 -14.72
C ILE A 120 18.98 0.21 -14.68
N ASP A 121 18.67 0.77 -15.83
CA ASP A 121 18.09 2.11 -15.92
C ASP A 121 16.55 2.07 -15.74
N TRP A 122 15.93 3.25 -15.71
CA TRP A 122 14.50 3.37 -15.51
C TRP A 122 13.68 2.74 -16.67
N PRO A 123 14.02 2.94 -17.97
CA PRO A 123 13.35 2.23 -19.06
C PRO A 123 13.42 0.70 -18.93
N ALA A 124 14.57 0.13 -18.57
CA ALA A 124 14.70 -1.31 -18.36
C ALA A 124 13.87 -1.81 -17.15
N LEU A 125 13.77 -1.01 -16.08
CA LEU A 125 12.87 -1.28 -14.97
C LEU A 125 11.41 -1.35 -15.46
N GLN A 126 10.95 -0.35 -16.23
CA GLN A 126 9.59 -0.34 -16.74
C GLN A 126 9.28 -1.56 -17.61
N GLN A 127 10.17 -1.87 -18.56
CA GLN A 127 10.02 -3.00 -19.47
C GLN A 127 9.99 -4.34 -18.74
N SER A 128 10.89 -4.54 -17.78
CA SER A 128 10.94 -5.79 -17.00
C SER A 128 9.75 -5.95 -16.04
N CYS A 129 9.20 -4.85 -15.52
CA CYS A 129 8.04 -4.88 -14.62
C CYS A 129 6.69 -5.01 -15.35
N LEU A 130 6.61 -4.69 -16.64
CA LEU A 130 5.37 -4.76 -17.42
C LEU A 130 4.68 -6.14 -17.38
N PRO A 131 5.36 -7.28 -17.66
CA PRO A 131 4.72 -8.59 -17.57
C PRO A 131 4.31 -8.95 -16.14
N ILE A 132 5.03 -8.46 -15.13
CA ILE A 132 4.69 -8.66 -13.72
C ILE A 132 3.39 -7.92 -13.39
N ARG A 133 3.26 -6.65 -13.81
CA ARG A 133 2.03 -5.85 -13.68
C ARG A 133 0.84 -6.57 -14.29
N GLN A 134 0.96 -6.98 -15.55
CA GLN A 134 -0.12 -7.69 -16.27
C GLN A 134 -0.54 -8.97 -15.55
N THR A 135 0.42 -9.78 -15.10
CA THR A 135 0.12 -11.04 -14.41
C THR A 135 -0.48 -10.81 -13.02
N PHE A 136 -0.05 -9.76 -12.32
CA PHE A 136 -0.58 -9.38 -11.01
C PHE A 136 -2.04 -8.95 -11.13
N GLU A 137 -2.32 -8.03 -12.06
CA GLU A 137 -3.68 -7.54 -12.33
C GLU A 137 -4.61 -8.66 -12.81
N ALA A 138 -4.16 -9.51 -13.72
CA ALA A 138 -4.93 -10.67 -14.18
C ALA A 138 -5.20 -11.66 -13.04
N THR A 139 -4.25 -11.85 -12.12
CA THR A 139 -4.45 -12.71 -10.95
C THR A 139 -5.48 -12.12 -9.99
N LEU A 140 -5.44 -10.81 -9.73
CA LEU A 140 -6.47 -10.13 -8.95
C LEU A 140 -7.85 -10.26 -9.62
N GLN A 141 -7.94 -9.97 -10.91
CA GLN A 141 -9.16 -10.09 -11.70
C GLN A 141 -9.76 -11.49 -11.62
N ARG A 142 -8.94 -12.54 -11.77
CA ARG A 142 -9.40 -13.93 -11.66
C ARG A 142 -10.01 -14.24 -10.29
N VAL A 143 -9.40 -13.77 -9.20
CA VAL A 143 -9.97 -13.96 -7.85
C VAL A 143 -11.32 -13.26 -7.73
N VAL A 144 -11.45 -12.05 -8.30
CA VAL A 144 -12.71 -11.30 -8.31
C VAL A 144 -13.79 -12.02 -9.10
N GLU A 145 -13.46 -12.56 -10.27
CA GLU A 145 -14.38 -13.29 -11.17
C GLU A 145 -14.90 -14.60 -10.58
N LEU A 146 -14.03 -15.33 -9.87
CA LEU A 146 -14.45 -16.56 -9.17
C LEU A 146 -15.55 -16.28 -8.13
N GLY A 147 -15.59 -15.05 -7.60
CA GLY A 147 -16.69 -14.57 -6.78
C GLY A 147 -16.90 -15.37 -5.50
N TYR A 148 -18.02 -15.10 -4.83
CA TYR A 148 -18.47 -15.81 -3.63
C TYR A 148 -19.99 -15.61 -3.50
N GLN A 149 -20.65 -16.43 -2.67
CA GLN A 149 -22.10 -16.33 -2.51
C GLN A 149 -22.51 -15.13 -1.65
N ARG A 150 -23.65 -14.51 -1.95
CA ARG A 150 -24.14 -13.36 -1.17
C ARG A 150 -24.33 -13.76 0.30
N GLY A 151 -23.73 -13.00 1.21
CA GLY A 151 -23.78 -13.26 2.65
C GLY A 151 -22.73 -14.24 3.17
N GLU A 152 -21.89 -14.79 2.30
CA GLU A 152 -20.81 -15.71 2.68
C GLU A 152 -19.75 -15.00 3.54
N ARG A 153 -19.43 -15.64 4.68
CA ARG A 153 -18.46 -15.15 5.68
C ARG A 153 -17.24 -16.07 5.80
N THR A 154 -16.85 -16.71 4.71
CA THR A 154 -15.68 -17.59 4.65
C THR A 154 -14.38 -16.80 4.49
N PRO A 155 -13.21 -17.43 4.75
CA PRO A 155 -11.91 -16.87 4.38
C PRO A 155 -11.82 -16.52 2.89
N TRP A 156 -12.40 -17.36 2.02
CA TRP A 156 -12.46 -17.11 0.58
C TRP A 156 -13.22 -15.82 0.24
N ALA A 157 -14.41 -15.64 0.79
CA ALA A 157 -15.18 -14.41 0.59
C ALA A 157 -14.42 -13.17 1.07
N SER A 158 -13.63 -13.29 2.15
CA SER A 158 -12.72 -12.23 2.59
C SER A 158 -11.63 -11.94 1.56
N THR A 159 -11.05 -12.98 0.94
CA THR A 159 -10.02 -12.87 -0.09
C THR A 159 -10.54 -12.13 -1.30
N VAL A 160 -11.70 -12.56 -1.81
CA VAL A 160 -12.36 -11.90 -2.94
C VAL A 160 -12.65 -10.43 -2.64
N ARG A 161 -13.19 -10.11 -1.45
CA ARG A 161 -13.42 -8.71 -1.05
C ARG A 161 -12.14 -7.89 -1.00
N THR A 162 -11.04 -8.41 -0.45
CA THR A 162 -9.75 -7.71 -0.43
C THR A 162 -9.25 -7.47 -1.85
N CYS A 163 -9.27 -8.47 -2.74
CA CYS A 163 -8.88 -8.32 -4.15
C CYS A 163 -9.77 -7.31 -4.89
N GLN A 164 -11.08 -7.29 -4.64
CA GLN A 164 -12.00 -6.27 -5.19
C GLN A 164 -11.62 -4.84 -4.75
N GLN A 165 -11.15 -4.65 -3.50
CA GLN A 165 -10.72 -3.34 -3.04
C GLN A 165 -9.44 -2.89 -3.75
N HIS A 166 -8.48 -3.80 -3.94
CA HIS A 166 -7.25 -3.47 -4.67
C HIS A 166 -7.49 -3.18 -6.15
N GLN A 167 -8.38 -3.94 -6.79
CA GLN A 167 -8.71 -3.76 -8.20
C GLN A 167 -9.24 -2.35 -8.52
N LYS A 168 -9.99 -1.74 -7.60
CA LYS A 168 -10.55 -0.38 -7.76
C LYS A 168 -9.49 0.72 -7.79
N VAL A 169 -8.29 0.43 -7.32
CA VAL A 169 -7.22 1.41 -7.12
C VAL A 169 -5.90 0.97 -7.74
N THR A 170 -5.98 0.03 -8.70
CA THR A 170 -4.83 -0.63 -9.34
C THR A 170 -3.87 0.39 -9.96
N ASP A 171 -4.37 1.44 -10.61
CA ASP A 171 -3.52 2.46 -11.24
C ASP A 171 -2.55 3.09 -10.23
N GLY A 172 -3.00 3.27 -8.98
CA GLY A 172 -2.18 3.84 -7.92
C GLY A 172 -1.11 2.90 -7.39
N LEU A 173 -1.17 1.59 -7.69
CA LEU A 173 -0.10 0.65 -7.32
C LEU A 173 1.17 0.89 -8.14
N TRP A 174 1.02 1.35 -9.39
CA TRP A 174 2.08 1.35 -10.38
C TRP A 174 2.67 2.72 -10.68
N THR A 175 2.21 3.77 -10.00
CA THR A 175 2.63 5.17 -10.24
C THR A 175 4.16 5.35 -10.22
N PHE A 176 4.89 4.60 -9.40
CA PHE A 176 6.35 4.61 -9.34
C PHE A 176 7.07 4.10 -10.59
N LEU A 177 6.38 3.29 -11.41
CA LEU A 177 6.85 2.86 -12.72
C LEU A 177 6.49 3.88 -13.81
N GLU A 178 5.58 4.81 -13.54
CA GLU A 178 5.11 5.82 -14.50
C GLU A 178 5.76 7.19 -14.25
N ASN A 179 6.22 7.44 -13.02
CA ASN A 179 6.83 8.68 -12.59
C ASN A 179 8.17 8.39 -11.90
N GLU A 180 9.26 8.72 -12.57
CA GLU A 180 10.61 8.50 -12.04
C GLU A 180 10.81 9.24 -10.70
N GLY A 181 11.53 8.60 -9.78
CA GLY A 181 11.84 9.16 -8.45
C GLY A 181 10.72 9.00 -7.40
N ILE A 182 9.57 8.43 -7.76
CA ILE A 182 8.55 8.00 -6.79
C ILE A 182 8.94 6.65 -6.20
N GLU A 183 8.73 6.49 -4.90
CA GLU A 183 9.07 5.25 -4.20
C GLU A 183 7.79 4.44 -3.93
N PRO A 184 7.76 3.12 -4.25
CA PRO A 184 6.59 2.27 -4.03
C PRO A 184 6.29 1.99 -2.55
N VAL A 185 7.29 2.20 -1.70
CA VAL A 185 7.24 2.04 -0.25
C VAL A 185 7.67 3.34 0.43
N PRO A 186 7.26 3.58 1.68
CA PRO A 186 7.77 4.63 2.53
C PRO A 186 9.27 4.82 2.43
N ARG A 187 9.73 6.06 2.22
CA ARG A 187 11.14 6.43 2.36
C ARG A 187 11.47 6.55 3.84
N GLN A 188 11.85 5.45 4.51
CA GLN A 188 12.54 5.51 5.80
C GLN A 188 13.63 4.43 5.94
N PRO A 189 14.75 4.73 6.62
CA PRO A 189 15.75 3.74 7.07
C PRO A 189 15.16 2.79 8.13
N PRO A 190 15.81 1.63 8.40
CA PRO A 190 15.17 0.32 8.34
C PRO A 190 14.11 0.12 9.42
N TRP A 191 12.90 -0.29 9.02
CA TRP A 191 12.07 -1.11 9.90
C TRP A 191 12.67 -2.54 9.88
N PRO A 192 12.73 -3.25 11.02
CA PRO A 192 13.39 -4.55 11.08
C PRO A 192 12.77 -5.49 10.05
N ILE A 193 13.63 -6.04 9.19
CA ILE A 193 13.42 -7.31 8.53
C ILE A 193 13.32 -8.36 9.64
N GLY A 194 12.13 -8.49 10.19
CA GLY A 194 11.73 -9.54 11.11
C GLY A 194 10.83 -10.54 10.38
N VAL A 195 11.29 -11.04 9.23
CA VAL A 195 10.81 -12.35 8.78
C VAL A 195 11.50 -13.33 9.73
N ASN A 196 10.80 -13.75 10.77
CA ASN A 196 11.24 -14.89 11.56
C ASN A 196 11.43 -16.05 10.58
N GLN A 197 12.69 -16.41 10.33
CA GLN A 197 13.02 -17.77 9.95
C GLN A 197 12.58 -18.67 11.12
N VAL A 198 11.37 -19.20 11.03
CA VAL A 198 10.99 -20.39 11.79
C VAL A 198 11.23 -21.56 10.86
N GLY A 199 12.24 -22.37 11.19
CA GLY A 199 12.50 -23.62 10.50
C GLY A 199 13.92 -24.13 10.76
N ARG A 200 14.15 -24.63 11.98
CA ARG A 200 14.95 -25.84 12.15
C ARG A 200 14.10 -27.03 11.71
#